data_AF-A0A7W1MYK8-F1
#
_entry.id   AF-A0A7W1MYK8-F1
#
_cell.length_a   1.000
_cell.length_b   1.000
_cell.length_c   1.000
_cell.angle_alpha   90.00
_cell.angle_beta   90.00
_cell.angle_gamma   90.00
#
_symmetry.space_group_name_H-M   'P 1'
#
loop_
_entity.id
_entity.type
_entity.pdbx_description
1 polymer ?
#
loop_
_entity_poly.entity_id
_entity_poly.type
_entity_poly.pdbx_seq_one_letter_code
_entity_poly.pdbx_strand_id
1 'polypeptide(L)'
;TEPDRLPAATERALAAHERPNIYVLGPEEAVSNEVFDGLRRLGNVRRIEGRGPVQNAVAFARYRQGDFGWGVVVPGFQFTLANLDRPLDAAAAAPLGTNGIYAPLLLTDSAGELPRPVESYFLDVRPGFREDPRTAVYNHVWLLGDTSAIAAGVQGRLDEIARLIPVTVDGEDAPADTPESPPGDAQPPGDAQPPDNADRAPPRDRRPAPRPKRRSPGGAD
;
A
#
# COMPACT_ATOMS: atom_id res chain seq x y z
N THR A 1 16.65 7.60 -25.22
CA THR A 1 16.48 8.42 -26.43
C THR A 1 16.97 9.82 -26.11
N GLU A 2 17.06 10.72 -27.08
CA GLU A 2 16.99 12.15 -26.77
C GLU A 2 15.50 12.55 -26.71
N PRO A 3 15.14 13.71 -26.13
CA PRO A 3 13.74 14.14 -26.07
C PRO A 3 13.07 14.12 -27.44
N ASP A 4 13.74 14.67 -28.46
CA ASP A 4 13.16 14.88 -29.80
C ASP A 4 13.77 13.97 -30.89
N ARG A 5 14.60 13.01 -30.49
CA ARG A 5 15.30 12.14 -31.44
C ARG A 5 15.51 10.73 -30.93
N LEU A 6 15.21 9.76 -31.80
CA LEU A 6 15.60 8.37 -31.62
C LEU A 6 17.03 8.16 -32.16
N PRO A 7 18.02 7.80 -31.31
CA PRO A 7 19.38 7.54 -31.79
C PRO A 7 19.41 6.29 -32.69
N ALA A 8 20.21 6.34 -33.75
CA ALA A 8 20.32 5.24 -34.72
C ALA A 8 20.75 3.90 -34.08
N ALA A 9 21.52 3.94 -32.98
CA ALA A 9 21.87 2.74 -32.24
C ALA A 9 20.64 2.08 -31.57
N THR A 10 19.74 2.88 -31.00
CA THR A 10 18.49 2.40 -30.40
C THR A 10 17.55 1.86 -31.46
N GLU A 11 17.40 2.56 -32.59
CA GLU A 11 16.60 2.09 -33.72
C GLU A 11 17.10 0.75 -34.26
N ARG A 12 18.42 0.60 -34.49
CA ARG A 12 19.02 -0.67 -34.91
C ARG A 12 18.79 -1.80 -33.92
N ALA A 13 18.89 -1.52 -32.62
CA ALA A 13 18.63 -2.53 -31.59
C ALA A 13 17.17 -2.99 -31.62
N LEU A 14 16.22 -2.06 -31.75
CA LEU A 14 14.79 -2.38 -31.81
C LEU A 14 14.43 -3.14 -33.09
N ALA A 15 15.00 -2.75 -34.23
CA ALA A 15 14.76 -3.41 -35.51
C ALA A 15 15.32 -4.85 -35.58
N ALA A 16 16.22 -5.23 -34.68
CA ALA A 16 16.72 -6.59 -34.57
C ALA A 16 15.71 -7.57 -33.92
N HIS A 17 14.61 -7.06 -33.37
CA HIS A 17 13.54 -7.86 -32.78
C HIS A 17 12.30 -7.86 -33.68
N GLU A 18 11.59 -8.99 -33.76
CA GLU A 18 10.33 -9.08 -34.50
C GLU A 18 9.20 -8.43 -33.68
N ARG A 19 8.79 -7.22 -34.09
CA ARG A 19 7.68 -6.44 -33.50
C ARG A 19 7.70 -6.37 -31.95
N PRO A 20 8.77 -5.83 -31.34
CA PRO A 20 8.90 -5.75 -29.89
C PRO A 20 7.77 -4.94 -29.24
N ASN A 21 7.47 -5.25 -27.98
CA ASN A 21 6.73 -4.34 -27.10
C ASN A 21 7.69 -3.26 -26.58
N ILE A 22 7.33 -2.01 -26.78
CA ILE A 22 8.15 -0.84 -26.46
C ILE A 22 7.40 0.01 -25.44
N TYR A 23 7.99 0.22 -24.27
CA TYR A 23 7.41 1.02 -23.20
C TYR A 23 8.17 2.34 -23.07
N VAL A 24 7.46 3.45 -23.27
CA VAL A 24 8.00 4.79 -23.09
C VAL A 24 7.56 5.29 -21.71
N LEU A 25 8.54 5.43 -20.81
CA LEU A 25 8.33 5.96 -19.47
C LEU A 25 8.50 7.47 -19.48
N GLY A 26 7.44 8.19 -19.15
CA GLY A 26 7.45 9.65 -19.06
C GLY A 26 6.56 10.33 -20.11
N PRO A 27 6.25 11.62 -19.85
CA PRO A 27 5.36 12.38 -20.69
C PRO A 27 6.05 12.84 -21.99
N GLU A 28 5.32 13.54 -22.84
CA GLU A 28 5.83 14.06 -24.11
C GLU A 28 7.08 14.94 -23.95
N GLU A 29 7.18 15.71 -22.87
CA GLU A 29 8.32 16.59 -22.62
C GLU A 29 9.63 15.82 -22.39
N ALA A 30 9.54 14.55 -21.99
CA ALA A 30 10.71 13.67 -21.82
C ALA A 30 11.02 12.86 -23.08
N VAL A 31 9.99 12.47 -23.83
CA VAL A 31 10.10 11.75 -25.11
C VAL A 31 8.98 12.26 -26.00
N SER A 32 9.33 13.02 -27.04
CA SER A 32 8.39 13.73 -27.90
C SER A 32 7.44 12.79 -28.65
N ASN A 33 6.33 13.33 -29.14
CA ASN A 33 5.40 12.56 -29.96
C ASN A 33 6.03 12.10 -31.29
N GLU A 34 6.95 12.88 -31.85
CA GLU A 34 7.70 12.49 -33.04
C GLU A 34 8.54 11.24 -32.80
N VAL A 35 9.24 11.16 -31.65
CA VAL A 35 10.01 9.97 -31.26
C VAL A 35 9.06 8.79 -31.02
N PHE A 36 7.95 9.03 -30.33
CA PHE A 36 6.94 8.02 -30.04
C PHE A 36 6.35 7.40 -31.31
N ASP A 37 6.03 8.23 -32.31
CA ASP A 37 5.55 7.79 -33.63
C ASP A 37 6.62 7.10 -34.46
N GLY A 38 7.88 7.50 -34.30
CA GLY A 38 9.03 6.75 -34.80
C GLY A 38 9.05 5.32 -34.28
N LEU A 39 8.93 5.14 -32.97
CA LEU A 39 8.93 3.83 -32.32
C LEU A 39 7.74 2.95 -32.76
N ARG A 40 6.58 3.53 -33.06
CA ARG A 40 5.38 2.80 -33.52
C ARG A 40 5.58 2.07 -34.84
N ARG A 41 6.52 2.53 -35.66
CA ARG A 41 6.89 1.85 -36.91
C ARG A 41 7.74 0.59 -36.67
N LEU A 42 8.35 0.47 -35.48
CA LEU A 42 9.25 -0.62 -35.12
C LEU A 42 8.54 -1.71 -34.29
N GLY A 43 7.49 -1.37 -33.54
CA GLY A 43 6.83 -2.32 -32.65
C GLY A 43 5.55 -1.81 -31.99
N ASN A 44 5.07 -2.54 -30.99
CA ASN A 44 3.88 -2.16 -30.23
C ASN A 44 4.28 -1.19 -29.12
N VAL A 45 3.95 0.09 -29.28
CA VAL A 45 4.40 1.12 -28.34
C VAL A 45 3.30 1.51 -27.36
N ARG A 46 3.66 1.61 -26.07
CA ARG A 46 2.81 2.15 -25.01
C ARG A 46 3.55 3.22 -24.23
N ARG A 47 2.90 4.37 -24.04
CA ARG A 47 3.36 5.41 -23.11
C ARG A 47 2.78 5.13 -21.74
N ILE A 48 3.62 5.28 -20.71
CA ILE A 48 3.24 5.27 -19.31
C ILE A 48 3.70 6.62 -18.79
N GLU A 49 2.74 7.49 -18.47
CA GLU A 49 3.01 8.89 -18.17
C GLU A 49 2.24 9.39 -16.94
N GLY A 50 2.87 10.34 -16.26
CA GLY A 50 2.26 11.21 -15.26
C GLY A 50 2.84 12.61 -15.39
N ARG A 51 2.17 13.60 -14.82
CA ARG A 51 2.61 15.00 -14.84
C ARG A 51 3.85 15.20 -13.96
N GLY A 52 5.03 14.93 -14.50
CA GLY A 52 6.31 15.02 -13.81
C GLY A 52 6.78 13.69 -13.19
N PRO A 53 8.02 13.63 -12.68
CA PRO A 53 8.65 12.37 -12.26
C PRO A 53 7.91 11.64 -11.14
N VAL A 54 7.39 12.38 -10.15
CA VAL A 54 6.65 11.83 -9.00
C VAL A 54 5.38 11.10 -9.47
N GLN A 55 4.54 11.77 -10.25
CA GLN A 55 3.30 11.23 -10.80
C GLN A 55 3.58 10.10 -11.78
N ASN A 56 4.66 10.18 -12.56
CA ASN A 56 5.06 9.12 -13.48
C ASN A 56 5.49 7.84 -12.75
N ALA A 57 6.20 7.96 -11.63
CA ALA A 57 6.55 6.82 -10.78
C ALA A 57 5.29 6.13 -10.22
N VAL A 58 4.29 6.90 -9.77
CA VAL A 58 2.99 6.36 -9.35
C VAL A 58 2.25 5.71 -10.53
N ALA A 59 2.25 6.34 -11.71
CA ALA A 59 1.63 5.76 -12.91
C ALA A 59 2.27 4.41 -13.27
N PHE A 60 3.60 4.30 -13.19
CA PHE A 60 4.30 3.06 -13.46
C PHE A 60 4.10 1.99 -12.37
N ALA A 61 3.99 2.39 -11.10
CA ALA A 61 3.66 1.49 -9.99
C ALA A 61 2.29 0.80 -10.18
N ARG A 62 1.31 1.52 -10.72
CA ARG A 62 -0.03 0.96 -11.04
C ARG A 62 -0.06 0.18 -12.35
N TYR A 63 0.87 0.45 -13.25
CA TYR A 63 0.84 -0.11 -14.59
C TYR A 63 1.14 -1.61 -14.59
N ARG A 64 0.37 -2.38 -15.37
CA ARG A 64 0.69 -3.76 -15.73
C ARG A 64 0.19 -4.05 -17.15
N GLN A 65 1.02 -4.72 -17.95
CA GLN A 65 0.62 -5.31 -19.21
C GLN A 65 1.39 -6.61 -19.43
N GLY A 66 0.68 -7.75 -19.43
CA GLY A 66 1.32 -9.06 -19.42
C GLY A 66 2.28 -9.17 -18.23
N ASP A 67 3.53 -9.55 -18.52
CA ASP A 67 4.59 -9.71 -17.54
C ASP A 67 5.38 -8.42 -17.25
N PHE A 68 5.01 -7.29 -17.85
CA PHE A 68 5.67 -6.01 -17.64
C PHE A 68 4.89 -5.08 -16.71
N GLY A 69 5.62 -4.42 -15.80
CA GLY A 69 5.07 -3.49 -14.81
C GLY A 69 4.73 -4.17 -13.48
N TRP A 70 4.31 -3.35 -12.51
CA TRP A 70 4.09 -3.79 -11.13
C TRP A 70 2.63 -4.12 -10.84
N GLY A 71 1.67 -3.40 -11.43
CA GLY A 71 0.23 -3.60 -11.21
C GLY A 71 -0.20 -3.52 -9.76
N VAL A 72 0.46 -2.67 -8.97
CA VAL A 72 0.19 -2.53 -7.53
C VAL A 72 -0.99 -1.57 -7.37
N VAL A 73 -2.18 -2.16 -7.34
CA VAL A 73 -3.48 -1.46 -7.19
C VAL A 73 -4.28 -1.98 -6.00
N VAL A 74 -3.71 -2.90 -5.22
CA VAL A 74 -4.27 -3.44 -3.98
C VAL A 74 -3.17 -3.47 -2.91
N PRO A 75 -3.52 -3.63 -1.61
CA PRO A 75 -2.54 -3.71 -0.54
C PRO A 75 -1.70 -4.99 -0.55
N GLY A 76 -0.64 -5.02 0.27
CA GLY A 76 0.21 -6.20 0.50
C GLY A 76 1.50 -6.20 -0.29
N PHE A 77 2.02 -5.03 -0.65
CA PHE A 77 3.20 -4.88 -1.49
C PHE A 77 4.32 -4.13 -0.78
N GLN A 78 5.51 -4.31 -1.33
CA GLN A 78 6.69 -3.58 -0.91
C GLN A 78 6.84 -2.36 -1.82
N PHE A 79 7.44 -1.28 -1.31
CA PHE A 79 7.66 -0.04 -2.03
C PHE A 79 9.03 0.50 -1.67
N THR A 80 9.64 1.23 -2.58
CA THR A 80 10.85 2.01 -2.29
C THR A 80 10.58 3.47 -2.59
N LEU A 81 10.99 4.38 -1.71
CA LEU A 81 10.88 5.82 -1.92
C LEU A 81 12.28 6.43 -2.02
N ALA A 82 12.52 7.19 -3.10
CA ALA A 82 13.76 7.94 -3.30
C ALA A 82 13.48 9.43 -3.52
N ASN A 83 14.43 10.29 -3.16
CA ASN A 83 14.34 11.72 -3.39
C ASN A 83 14.99 12.10 -4.74
N LEU A 84 14.30 12.90 -5.54
CA LEU A 84 14.77 13.43 -6.82
C LEU A 84 16.03 14.29 -6.70
N ASP A 85 16.25 14.95 -5.57
CA ASP A 85 17.46 15.73 -5.28
C ASP A 85 18.70 14.85 -5.07
N ARG A 86 18.50 13.54 -4.87
CA ARG A 86 19.55 12.54 -4.61
C ARG A 86 19.42 11.34 -5.54
N PRO A 87 19.49 11.52 -6.86
CA PRO A 87 19.18 10.46 -7.83
C PRO A 87 20.14 9.26 -7.77
N LEU A 88 21.35 9.45 -7.23
CA LEU A 88 22.32 8.36 -7.05
C LEU A 88 21.88 7.35 -5.99
N ASP A 89 21.04 7.74 -5.03
CA ASP A 89 20.50 6.80 -4.04
C ASP A 89 19.59 5.77 -4.72
N ALA A 90 18.75 6.22 -5.68
CA ALA A 90 17.93 5.34 -6.50
C ALA A 90 18.78 4.43 -7.42
N ALA A 91 19.84 4.98 -8.03
CA ALA A 91 20.75 4.19 -8.86
C ALA A 91 21.47 3.09 -8.07
N ALA A 92 21.91 3.40 -6.86
CA ALA A 92 22.56 2.43 -5.97
C ALA A 92 21.60 1.31 -5.52
N ALA A 93 20.30 1.62 -5.36
CA ALA A 93 19.29 0.64 -4.97
C ALA A 93 18.69 -0.15 -6.14
N ALA A 94 18.94 0.25 -7.39
CA ALA A 94 18.32 -0.38 -8.57
C ALA A 94 18.48 -1.91 -8.63
N PRO A 95 19.63 -2.52 -8.28
CA PRO A 95 19.76 -3.98 -8.25
C PRO A 95 18.80 -4.68 -7.28
N LEU A 96 18.40 -4.00 -6.19
CA LEU A 96 17.47 -4.54 -5.20
C LEU A 96 16.05 -4.69 -5.78
N GLY A 97 15.67 -3.85 -6.74
CA GLY A 97 14.34 -3.88 -7.36
C GLY A 97 14.07 -5.10 -8.24
N THR A 98 15.09 -5.90 -8.56
CA THR A 98 15.00 -7.00 -9.56
C THR A 98 14.10 -8.16 -9.16
N ASN A 99 13.87 -8.38 -7.86
CA ASN A 99 13.03 -9.49 -7.35
C ASN A 99 11.68 -9.04 -6.79
N GLY A 100 11.31 -7.75 -6.96
CA GLY A 100 10.04 -7.19 -6.49
C GLY A 100 9.97 -6.89 -4.98
N ILE A 101 10.98 -7.25 -4.18
CA ILE A 101 10.97 -6.98 -2.72
C ILE A 101 11.21 -5.49 -2.42
N TYR A 102 11.86 -4.78 -3.33
CA TYR A 102 12.22 -3.36 -3.20
C TYR A 102 11.60 -2.52 -4.32
N ALA A 103 10.46 -2.94 -4.85
CA ALA A 103 9.79 -2.27 -5.95
C ALA A 103 8.27 -2.36 -5.81
N PRO A 104 7.50 -1.38 -6.32
CA PRO A 104 7.93 -0.30 -7.22
C PRO A 104 8.76 0.81 -6.54
N LEU A 105 9.59 1.48 -7.34
CA LEU A 105 10.25 2.73 -6.96
C LEU A 105 9.28 3.90 -7.14
N LEU A 106 8.97 4.56 -6.03
CA LEU A 106 8.27 5.84 -5.95
C LEU A 106 9.28 6.96 -5.71
N LEU A 107 8.87 8.19 -6.04
CA LEU A 107 9.74 9.36 -5.97
C LEU A 107 9.11 10.46 -5.12
N THR A 108 9.94 11.18 -4.38
CA THR A 108 9.61 12.48 -3.75
C THR A 108 10.49 13.57 -4.33
N ASP A 109 9.94 14.77 -4.48
CA ASP A 109 10.64 15.99 -4.91
C ASP A 109 11.02 16.89 -3.72
N SER A 110 10.72 16.46 -2.50
CA SER A 110 11.05 17.18 -1.27
C SER A 110 11.42 16.21 -0.17
N ALA A 111 12.39 16.61 0.67
CA ALA A 111 12.72 15.89 1.89
C ALA A 111 11.69 16.12 3.00
N GLY A 112 11.05 17.31 3.03
CA GLY A 112 10.24 17.77 4.16
C GLY A 112 8.74 17.53 4.03
N GLU A 113 8.26 17.24 2.82
CA GLU A 113 6.84 17.06 2.52
C GLU A 113 6.63 15.82 1.65
N LEU A 114 5.62 15.02 1.99
CA LEU A 114 5.23 13.89 1.16
C LEU A 114 4.36 14.41 0.01
N PRO A 115 4.73 14.18 -1.27
CA PRO A 115 3.93 14.67 -2.37
C PRO A 115 2.54 14.05 -2.36
N ARG A 116 1.51 14.88 -2.56
CA ARG A 116 0.11 14.43 -2.61
C ARG A 116 -0.15 13.23 -3.54
N PRO A 117 0.47 13.11 -4.73
CA PRO A 117 0.27 11.94 -5.57
C PRO A 117 0.75 10.63 -4.92
N VAL A 118 1.85 10.68 -4.17
CA VAL A 118 2.40 9.52 -3.46
C VAL A 118 1.53 9.20 -2.24
N GLU A 119 1.14 10.21 -1.48
CA GLU A 119 0.24 10.04 -0.34
C GLU A 119 -1.10 9.43 -0.77
N SER A 120 -1.73 9.99 -1.80
CA SER A 120 -3.00 9.48 -2.35
C SER A 120 -2.85 8.05 -2.85
N TYR A 121 -1.71 7.73 -3.48
CA TYR A 121 -1.44 6.36 -3.91
C TYR A 121 -1.35 5.38 -2.74
N PHE A 122 -0.64 5.72 -1.67
CA PHE A 122 -0.56 4.86 -0.48
C PHE A 122 -1.91 4.68 0.20
N LEU A 123 -2.78 5.69 0.18
CA LEU A 123 -4.15 5.57 0.67
C LEU A 123 -4.99 4.59 -0.16
N ASP A 124 -4.85 4.60 -1.49
CA ASP A 124 -5.55 3.66 -2.38
C ASP A 124 -5.14 2.19 -2.15
N VAL A 125 -3.86 1.95 -1.81
CA VAL A 125 -3.32 0.61 -1.56
C VAL A 125 -3.13 0.33 -0.06
N ARG A 126 -3.83 1.06 0.80
CA ARG A 126 -3.70 0.94 2.26
C ARG A 126 -4.23 -0.42 2.75
N PRO A 127 -3.45 -1.17 3.55
CA PRO A 127 -3.92 -2.44 4.06
C PRO A 127 -5.01 -2.24 5.10
N GLY A 128 -6.03 -3.11 5.02
CA GLY A 128 -7.15 -3.12 5.94
C GLY A 128 -7.45 -4.54 6.44
N PHE A 129 -8.07 -4.65 7.61
CA PHE A 129 -8.60 -5.91 8.16
C PHE A 129 -10.01 -5.73 8.71
N ARG A 130 -10.80 -6.81 8.72
CA ARG A 130 -12.15 -6.82 9.30
C ARG A 130 -12.17 -7.38 10.71
N GLU A 131 -11.79 -8.66 10.83
CA GLU A 131 -11.94 -9.41 12.09
C GLU A 131 -10.60 -9.71 12.76
N ASP A 132 -9.70 -10.40 12.06
CA ASP A 132 -8.40 -10.79 12.59
C ASP A 132 -7.26 -10.03 11.90
N PRO A 133 -6.53 -9.14 12.61
CA PRO A 133 -5.40 -8.45 12.03
C PRO A 133 -4.23 -9.39 11.68
N ARG A 134 -4.18 -10.62 12.22
CA ARG A 134 -3.10 -11.58 11.95
C ARG A 134 -3.13 -12.16 10.54
N THR A 135 -4.28 -12.12 9.87
CA THR A 135 -4.44 -12.60 8.50
C THR A 135 -4.30 -11.47 7.48
N ALA A 136 -4.03 -10.25 7.93
CA ALA A 136 -3.91 -9.10 7.08
C ALA A 136 -2.59 -9.09 6.32
N VAL A 137 -2.62 -8.47 5.14
CA VAL A 137 -1.41 -8.15 4.40
C VAL A 137 -0.86 -6.81 4.86
N TYR A 138 0.44 -6.61 4.72
CA TYR A 138 1.12 -5.38 5.12
C TYR A 138 1.83 -4.77 3.92
N ASN A 139 1.85 -3.43 3.89
CA ASN A 139 2.77 -2.72 3.02
C ASN A 139 4.09 -2.50 3.75
N HIS A 140 5.19 -2.56 3.02
CA HIS A 140 6.50 -2.15 3.53
C HIS A 140 7.08 -1.06 2.65
N VAL A 141 7.62 0.00 3.26
CA VAL A 141 8.21 1.11 2.53
C VAL A 141 9.68 1.22 2.91
N TRP A 142 10.56 0.97 1.93
CA TRP A 142 12.00 1.19 2.05
C TRP A 142 12.31 2.65 1.70
N LEU A 143 13.05 3.33 2.56
CA LEU A 143 13.46 4.72 2.36
C LEU A 143 14.92 4.75 1.92
N LEU A 144 15.21 5.43 0.82
CA LEU A 144 16.58 5.60 0.34
C LEU A 144 17.16 6.94 0.79
N GLY A 145 18.28 6.87 1.50
CA GLY A 145 18.97 8.03 2.05
C GLY A 145 18.73 8.21 3.55
N ASP A 146 19.23 9.33 4.08
CA ASP A 146 19.10 9.71 5.49
C ASP A 146 17.96 10.73 5.72
N THR A 147 17.89 11.32 6.91
CA THR A 147 16.87 12.33 7.23
C THR A 147 17.00 13.65 6.44
N SER A 148 18.12 13.89 5.75
CA SER A 148 18.24 15.00 4.81
C SER A 148 17.61 14.68 3.46
N ALA A 149 17.55 13.40 3.09
CA ALA A 149 16.86 12.92 1.89
C ALA A 149 15.35 12.79 2.13
N ILE A 150 14.96 12.24 3.29
CA ILE A 150 13.56 12.02 3.68
C ILE A 150 13.43 12.34 5.17
N ALA A 151 12.93 13.53 5.49
CA ALA A 151 12.84 14.03 6.86
C ALA A 151 11.96 13.15 7.74
N ALA A 152 12.27 13.10 9.04
CA ALA A 152 11.56 12.27 10.01
C ALA A 152 10.03 12.46 10.00
N GLY A 153 9.55 13.69 9.72
CA GLY A 153 8.12 13.97 9.57
C GLY A 153 7.48 13.21 8.40
N VAL A 154 8.16 13.14 7.26
CA VAL A 154 7.73 12.35 6.09
C VAL A 154 7.77 10.86 6.40
N GLN A 155 8.81 10.39 7.09
CA GLN A 155 8.91 8.98 7.52
C GLN A 155 7.74 8.59 8.44
N GLY A 156 7.41 9.44 9.41
CA GLY A 156 6.27 9.25 10.31
C GLY A 156 4.93 9.26 9.57
N ARG A 157 4.76 10.16 8.58
CA ARG A 157 3.55 10.19 7.76
C ARG A 157 3.41 8.92 6.92
N LEU A 158 4.51 8.42 6.33
CA LEU A 158 4.52 7.16 5.57
C LEU A 158 4.18 5.96 6.45
N ASP A 159 4.75 5.89 7.67
CA ASP A 159 4.40 4.88 8.65
C ASP A 159 2.89 4.92 8.96
N GLU A 160 2.31 6.10 9.19
CA GLU A 160 0.88 6.27 9.46
C GLU A 160 -0.02 5.75 8.31
N ILE A 161 0.29 6.12 7.07
CA ILE A 161 -0.55 5.76 5.91
C ILE A 161 -0.32 4.33 5.42
N ALA A 162 0.85 3.74 5.67
CA ALA A 162 1.14 2.34 5.36
C ALA A 162 0.62 1.37 6.43
N ARG A 163 0.27 1.86 7.63
CA ARG A 163 -0.30 1.03 8.70
C ARG A 163 -1.60 0.35 8.28
N LEU A 164 -1.72 -0.87 8.79
CA LEU A 164 -2.93 -1.67 8.77
C LEU A 164 -4.04 -0.99 9.61
N ILE A 165 -5.22 -0.79 9.01
CA ILE A 165 -6.39 -0.20 9.69
C ILE A 165 -7.58 -1.16 9.74
N PRO A 166 -8.45 -1.06 10.78
CA PRO A 166 -9.74 -1.74 10.74
C PRO A 166 -10.61 -1.11 9.64
N VAL A 167 -11.28 -1.94 8.85
CA VAL A 167 -12.24 -1.52 7.83
C VAL A 167 -13.65 -1.79 8.35
N THR A 168 -14.37 -0.73 8.70
CA THR A 168 -15.81 -0.80 8.94
C THR A 168 -16.51 -0.74 7.59
N VAL A 169 -17.32 -1.76 7.28
CA VAL A 169 -18.22 -1.69 6.11
C VAL A 169 -19.53 -1.12 6.63
N ASP A 170 -19.78 0.17 6.43
CA ASP A 170 -21.10 0.74 6.72
C ASP A 170 -22.11 0.12 5.74
N GLY A 171 -22.86 -0.88 6.20
CA GLY A 171 -23.87 -1.54 5.37
C GLY A 171 -24.33 -2.94 5.79
N GLU A 172 -23.73 -3.59 6.79
CA GLU A 172 -24.12 -4.97 7.17
C GLU A 172 -24.53 -5.12 8.65
N ASP A 173 -25.02 -4.03 9.26
CA ASP A 173 -25.66 -4.02 10.59
C ASP A 173 -26.69 -2.87 10.68
N ALA A 174 -27.49 -2.66 9.64
CA ALA A 174 -28.76 -1.96 9.82
C ALA A 174 -29.76 -3.00 10.35
N PRO A 175 -30.29 -2.90 11.59
CA PRO A 175 -31.39 -3.75 12.00
C PRO A 175 -32.53 -3.52 11.03
N ALA A 176 -33.08 -4.60 10.47
CA ALA A 176 -34.27 -4.52 9.65
C ALA A 176 -35.37 -3.85 10.48
N ASP A 177 -35.78 -2.64 10.07
CA ASP A 177 -37.00 -2.00 10.52
C ASP A 177 -38.13 -3.00 10.32
N THR A 178 -38.55 -3.63 11.40
CA THR A 178 -39.74 -4.46 11.42
C THR A 178 -40.92 -3.49 11.46
N PRO A 179 -41.86 -3.51 10.49
CA PRO A 179 -43.01 -2.62 10.55
C PRO A 179 -43.82 -2.91 11.81
N GLU A 180 -43.89 -1.91 12.70
CA GLU A 180 -44.71 -1.92 13.91
C GLU A 180 -46.18 -2.06 13.51
N SER A 181 -46.85 -3.08 14.06
CA SER A 181 -48.31 -3.26 13.93
C SER A 181 -49.05 -2.23 14.79
N PRO A 182 -50.23 -1.74 14.39
CA PRO A 182 -50.88 -0.61 15.02
C PRO A 182 -51.40 -0.94 16.44
N PRO A 183 -51.54 0.06 17.33
CA PRO A 183 -51.76 -0.15 18.75
C PRO A 183 -53.19 -0.63 19.05
N GLY A 184 -53.29 -1.72 19.79
CA GLY A 184 -54.52 -2.21 20.43
C GLY A 184 -54.56 -1.81 21.91
N ASP A 185 -55.59 -1.05 22.25
CA ASP A 185 -56.19 -0.69 23.53
C ASP A 185 -55.46 -1.00 24.87
N ALA A 186 -55.31 0.08 25.65
CA ALA A 186 -54.74 0.14 26.99
C ALA A 186 -55.59 -0.57 28.06
N GLN A 187 -54.92 -1.18 29.05
CA GLN A 187 -55.54 -1.66 30.29
C GLN A 187 -54.85 -1.00 31.52
N PRO A 188 -55.60 -0.57 32.56
CA PRO A 188 -55.08 0.30 33.63
C PRO A 188 -54.33 -0.44 34.76
N PRO A 189 -53.63 0.28 35.65
CA PRO A 189 -52.63 -0.29 36.55
C PRO A 189 -53.27 -0.92 37.80
N GLY A 190 -52.66 -2.01 38.29
CA GLY A 190 -53.02 -2.67 39.54
C GLY A 190 -51.78 -2.93 40.41
N ASP A 191 -51.79 -2.27 41.57
CA ASP A 191 -51.10 -2.42 42.86
C ASP A 191 -49.87 -3.32 43.07
N ALA A 192 -48.96 -2.78 43.90
CA ALA A 192 -47.59 -3.20 44.18
C ALA A 192 -47.41 -4.41 45.12
N GLN A 193 -46.28 -5.11 44.99
CA GLN A 193 -45.61 -5.79 46.12
C GLN A 193 -44.08 -5.87 45.91
N PRO A 194 -43.24 -5.65 46.95
CA PRO A 194 -41.77 -5.56 46.84
C PRO A 194 -41.08 -6.95 46.82
N PRO A 195 -39.82 -7.05 46.37
CA PRO A 195 -39.15 -8.33 46.18
C PRO A 195 -38.71 -8.97 47.50
N ASP A 196 -39.08 -10.24 47.66
CA ASP A 196 -38.58 -11.15 48.69
C ASP A 196 -37.16 -11.61 48.34
N ASN A 197 -36.25 -11.56 49.31
CA ASN A 197 -34.81 -11.69 49.13
C ASN A 197 -34.31 -12.78 50.08
N ALA A 198 -34.35 -14.03 49.63
CA ALA A 198 -33.73 -15.17 50.31
C ALA A 198 -33.48 -16.30 49.30
N ASP A 199 -32.22 -16.53 48.90
CA ASP A 199 -31.36 -17.53 49.55
C ASP A 199 -30.05 -17.79 48.74
N ARG A 200 -28.93 -17.62 49.46
CA ARG A 200 -27.71 -18.45 49.52
C ARG A 200 -26.90 -18.80 48.25
N ALA A 201 -25.66 -18.28 48.27
CA ALA A 201 -24.44 -18.74 47.57
C ALA A 201 -23.73 -19.91 48.31
N PRO A 202 -22.49 -20.34 47.97
CA PRO A 202 -21.90 -20.99 46.76
C PRO A 202 -21.16 -22.33 47.18
N PRO A 203 -20.04 -22.89 46.60
CA PRO A 203 -18.79 -22.25 46.13
C PRO A 203 -18.21 -22.73 44.78
N ARG A 204 -17.27 -21.91 44.30
CA ARG A 204 -16.35 -22.13 43.18
C ARG A 204 -15.14 -22.93 43.63
N ASP A 205 -14.74 -23.94 42.87
CA ASP A 205 -13.51 -24.69 43.09
C ASP A 205 -12.35 -24.08 42.27
N ARG A 206 -11.27 -23.69 42.95
CA ARG A 206 -10.06 -23.08 42.37
C ARG A 206 -8.94 -24.12 42.35
N ARG A 207 -8.45 -24.49 41.17
CA ARG A 207 -7.13 -25.13 41.02
C ARG A 207 -6.10 -24.13 40.50
N PRO A 208 -4.93 -23.96 41.16
CA PRO A 208 -3.83 -23.15 40.63
C PRO A 208 -2.92 -23.96 39.69
N ALA A 209 -2.40 -23.30 38.65
CA ALA A 209 -1.43 -23.85 37.70
C ALA A 209 0.02 -23.83 38.25
N PRO A 210 0.91 -24.75 37.82
CA PRO A 210 2.27 -24.89 38.36
C PRO A 210 3.28 -23.88 37.78
N ARG A 211 4.28 -23.49 38.59
CA ARG A 211 5.39 -22.59 38.25
C ARG A 211 6.47 -23.27 37.37
N PRO A 212 7.17 -22.51 36.49
CA PRO A 212 8.24 -23.06 35.64
C PRO A 212 9.58 -23.29 36.38
N LYS A 213 10.31 -24.35 35.97
CA LYS A 213 11.64 -24.72 36.47
C LYS A 213 12.75 -23.81 35.91
N ARG A 214 13.69 -23.41 36.78
CA ARG A 214 14.95 -22.71 36.46
C ARG A 214 15.84 -23.59 35.57
N ARG A 215 16.44 -23.00 34.51
CA ARG A 215 17.61 -23.54 33.81
C ARG A 215 18.89 -23.02 34.48
N SER A 216 19.82 -23.91 34.77
CA SER A 216 21.20 -23.57 35.16
C SER A 216 22.04 -23.26 33.89
N PRO A 217 23.05 -22.38 33.95
CA PRO A 217 23.98 -22.16 32.85
C PRO A 217 25.02 -23.28 32.80
N GLY A 218 25.22 -23.87 31.62
CA GLY A 218 26.35 -24.76 31.31
C GLY A 218 27.65 -23.98 31.18
N GLY A 219 28.72 -24.56 31.69
CA GLY A 219 30.08 -24.00 31.70
C GLY A 219 30.82 -24.13 30.37
N ALA A 220 31.91 -23.38 30.32
CA ALA A 220 32.97 -23.44 29.31
C ALA A 220 33.86 -24.67 29.51
N ASP A 221 34.23 -25.32 28.41
CA ASP A 221 35.61 -25.48 27.91
C ASP A 221 35.57 -26.15 26.53
#